data_AF-A0A7C1UI08-F1
#
_entry.id   AF-A0A7C1UI08-F1
#
_cell.length_a   1.000
_cell.length_b   1.000
_cell.length_c   1.000
_cell.angle_alpha   90.00
_cell.angle_beta   90.00
_cell.angle_gamma   90.00
#
_symmetry.space_group_name_H-M   'P 1'
#
loop_
_entity.id
_entity.type
_entity.pdbx_description
1 polymer ?
#
loop_
_entity_poly.entity_id
_entity_poly.type
_entity_poly.pdbx_seq_one_letter_code
_entity_poly.pdbx_strand_id
1 'polypeptide(L)' 'RWQVINDYAGRVPLINSGGASSGASDLAEAVATAVVNKRAGGMGLILGRKAFQRPMEDGVAMLNAVQDVYLDESITVA' A
#
# COMPACT_ATOMS: atom_id res chain seq x y z
N ARG A 1 11.54 5.89 12.85
CA ARG A 1 10.93 7.22 12.65
C ARG A 1 10.88 7.46 11.15
N TRP A 2 9.77 7.13 10.51
CA TRP A 2 9.62 7.31 9.06
C TRP A 2 9.32 8.79 8.81
N GLN A 3 10.14 9.47 8.01
CA GLN A 3 9.90 10.87 7.67
C GLN A 3 8.69 10.94 6.73
N VAL A 4 7.72 11.76 7.10
CA VAL A 4 6.60 12.09 6.23
C VAL A 4 7.14 12.99 5.11
N ILE A 5 7.25 12.46 3.89
CA ILE A 5 7.73 13.21 2.70
C ILE A 5 6.72 14.28 2.26
N ASN A 6 5.55 14.36 2.90
CA ASN A 6 4.47 15.30 2.56
C ASN A 6 4.97 16.77 2.49
N ASP A 7 5.89 17.19 3.37
CA ASP A 7 6.42 18.56 3.34
C ASP A 7 7.38 18.86 2.16
N TYR A 8 8.01 17.83 1.58
CA TYR A 8 8.82 17.99 0.36
C TYR A 8 7.94 17.99 -0.91
N ALA A 9 6.86 17.20 -0.93
CA ALA A 9 5.93 17.09 -2.05
C ALA A 9 4.85 18.20 -2.08
N GLY A 10 4.77 19.02 -1.03
CA GLY A 10 3.81 20.11 -0.93
C GLY A 10 2.37 19.60 -0.93
N ARG A 11 1.52 20.14 -1.81
CA ARG A 11 0.08 19.81 -1.86
C ARG A 11 -0.26 18.57 -2.69
N VAL A 12 0.73 17.88 -3.25
CA VAL A 12 0.51 16.70 -4.09
C VAL A 12 0.73 15.44 -3.25
N PRO A 13 -0.27 14.54 -3.15
CA PRO A 13 -0.15 13.34 -2.34
C PRO A 13 0.85 12.35 -2.94
N LEU A 14 1.71 11.77 -2.09
CA LEU A 14 2.65 10.73 -2.49
C LEU A 14 1.96 9.36 -2.53
N ILE A 15 2.12 8.65 -3.64
CA ILE A 15 1.78 7.23 -3.77
C ILE A 15 3.06 6.42 -4.00
N ASN A 16 3.20 5.29 -3.32
CA ASN A 16 4.41 4.47 -3.36
C ASN A 16 4.18 3.15 -4.09
N SER A 17 5.26 2.53 -4.57
CA SER A 17 5.20 1.20 -5.19
C SER A 17 5.05 0.11 -4.12
N GLY A 18 4.19 -0.88 -4.38
CA GLY A 18 4.03 -2.09 -3.57
C GLY A 18 5.16 -3.12 -3.74
N GLY A 19 6.20 -2.81 -4.51
CA GLY A 19 7.37 -3.66 -4.67
C GLY A 19 7.21 -4.81 -5.68
N ALA A 20 8.25 -5.63 -5.77
CA ALA A 20 8.27 -6.80 -6.65
C ALA A 20 7.43 -7.95 -6.08
N SER A 21 6.91 -8.82 -6.95
CA SER A 21 6.21 -10.04 -6.52
C SER A 21 7.23 -11.10 -6.10
N SER A 22 7.01 -11.67 -4.92
CA SER A 22 7.74 -12.79 -4.31
C SER A 22 6.87 -14.06 -4.23
N GLY A 23 5.63 -14.00 -4.74
CA GLY A 23 4.70 -15.14 -4.79
C GLY A 23 3.87 -15.25 -3.50
N ALA A 24 4.11 -16.30 -2.72
CA ALA A 24 3.23 -16.71 -1.61
C ALA A 24 3.10 -15.64 -0.51
N SER A 25 4.14 -14.84 -0.25
CA SER A 25 4.12 -13.79 0.76
C SER A 25 3.55 -12.46 0.27
N ASP A 26 3.15 -12.37 -1.01
CA ASP A 26 2.77 -11.09 -1.62
C ASP A 26 1.63 -10.37 -0.90
N LEU A 27 0.63 -11.09 -0.38
CA LEU A 27 -0.50 -10.50 0.33
C LEU A 27 -0.06 -9.86 1.64
N ALA A 28 0.67 -10.61 2.47
CA ALA A 28 1.17 -10.11 3.74
C ALA A 28 2.13 -8.92 3.54
N GLU A 29 3.01 -9.01 2.53
CA GLU A 29 3.91 -7.92 2.19
C GLU A 29 3.17 -6.68 1.68
N ALA A 30 2.15 -6.85 0.82
CA ALA A 30 1.37 -5.73 0.28
C ALA A 30 0.62 -4.99 1.39
N VAL A 31 -0.02 -5.73 2.30
CA VAL A 31 -0.71 -5.17 3.47
C VAL A 31 0.28 -4.47 4.40
N ALA A 32 1.38 -5.13 4.77
CA ALA A 32 2.40 -4.53 5.64
C ALA A 32 2.99 -3.24 5.02
N THR A 33 3.26 -3.26 3.71
CA THR A 33 3.75 -2.09 2.98
C THR A 33 2.71 -0.98 2.95
N ALA A 34 1.43 -1.28 2.72
CA ALA A 34 0.35 -0.31 2.76
C ALA A 34 0.23 0.35 4.15
N VAL A 35 0.30 -0.45 5.22
CA VAL A 35 0.24 0.05 6.61
C VAL A 35 1.40 1.00 6.87
N VAL A 36 2.63 0.58 6.57
CA VAL A 36 3.82 1.41 6.75
C VAL A 36 3.73 2.69 5.93
N ASN A 37 3.27 2.60 4.67
CA ASN A 37 3.11 3.75 3.79
C ASN A 37 2.10 4.76 4.33
N LYS A 38 0.91 4.30 4.72
CA LYS A 38 -0.13 5.16 5.31
C LYS A 38 0.36 5.84 6.58
N ARG A 39 1.01 5.07 7.47
CA ARG A 39 1.60 5.61 8.71
C ARG A 39 2.69 6.64 8.45
N ALA A 40 3.37 6.57 7.30
CA ALA A 40 4.35 7.55 6.84
C ALA A 40 3.72 8.73 6.06
N GLY A 41 2.40 8.85 5.99
CA GLY A 41 1.69 9.93 5.29
C GLY A 41 1.53 9.73 3.78
N GLY A 42 1.79 8.52 3.28
CA GLY A 42 1.46 8.14 1.90
C GLY A 42 -0.05 7.94 1.72
N MET A 43 -0.56 8.29 0.54
CA MET A 43 -2.00 8.36 0.26
C MET A 43 -2.50 7.21 -0.64
N GLY A 44 -1.62 6.30 -1.02
CA GLY A 44 -1.95 5.16 -1.86
C GLY A 44 -0.76 4.27 -2.14
N LEU A 45 -1.04 3.04 -2.54
CA LEU A 45 -0.05 2.04 -2.93
C LEU A 45 -0.32 1.55 -4.36
N ILE A 46 0.70 1.59 -5.21
CA ILE A 46 0.63 1.09 -6.58
C ILE A 46 0.91 -0.42 -6.56
N LEU A 47 -0.07 -1.21 -6.99
CA LEU A 47 0.08 -2.67 -7.17
C LEU A 47 0.03 -3.02 -8.66
N GLY A 48 1.15 -3.54 -9.16
CA GLY A 48 1.27 -4.05 -10.52
C GLY A 48 1.20 -5.57 -10.54
N ARG A 49 2.34 -6.22 -10.85
CA ARG A 49 2.47 -7.69 -10.95
C ARG A 49 1.86 -8.43 -9.75
N LYS A 50 2.04 -7.90 -8.53
CA LYS A 50 1.43 -8.46 -7.32
C LYS A 50 -0.08 -8.65 -7.50
N ALA A 51 -0.85 -7.70 -8.02
CA ALA A 51 -2.30 -7.85 -8.19
C ALA A 51 -2.71 -8.51 -9.52
N PHE A 52 -1.98 -8.25 -10.61
CA PHE A 52 -2.43 -8.59 -11.97
C PHE A 52 -1.84 -9.88 -12.57
N GLN A 53 -0.84 -10.50 -11.94
CA GLN A 53 -0.25 -11.78 -12.40
C GLN A 53 -0.68 -12.97 -11.53
N ARG A 54 -1.97 -13.03 -11.19
CA ARG A 54 -2.60 -14.12 -10.42
C ARG A 54 -4.05 -14.30 -10.86
N PRO A 55 -4.77 -15.34 -10.40
CA PRO A 55 -6.21 -15.47 -10.65
C PRO A 55 -6.97 -14.19 -10.27
N MET A 56 -8.02 -13.87 -11.03
CA MET A 56 -8.74 -12.60 -10.89
C MET A 56 -9.28 -12.38 -9.47
N GLU A 57 -9.87 -13.42 -8.86
CA GLU A 57 -10.39 -13.36 -7.50
C GLU A 57 -9.30 -13.01 -6.49
N ASP A 58 -8.12 -13.63 -6.61
CA ASP A 58 -6.97 -13.35 -5.74
C ASP A 58 -6.44 -11.92 -5.93
N GLY A 59 -6.43 -11.44 -7.18
CA GLY A 59 -6.01 -10.07 -7.52
C GLY A 59 -6.95 -9.03 -6.92
N VAL A 60 -8.27 -9.25 -7.05
CA VAL A 60 -9.30 -8.40 -6.45
C VAL A 60 -9.21 -8.41 -4.93
N ALA A 61 -9.07 -9.59 -4.31
CA ALA A 61 -8.92 -9.70 -2.86
C ALA A 61 -7.69 -8.93 -2.35
N MET A 62 -6.57 -8.99 -3.09
CA MET A 62 -5.37 -8.22 -2.77
C MET A 62 -5.59 -6.70 -2.88
N LEU A 63 -6.27 -6.23 -3.92
CA LEU A 63 -6.59 -4.81 -4.07
C LEU A 63 -7.49 -4.32 -2.95
N ASN A 64 -8.53 -5.09 -2.59
CA ASN A 64 -9.45 -4.77 -1.50
C ASN A 64 -8.71 -4.71 -0.16
N ALA A 65 -7.87 -5.70 0.14
CA ALA A 65 -7.09 -5.70 1.39
C ALA A 65 -6.19 -4.47 1.54
N VAL A 66 -5.60 -3.98 0.44
CA VAL A 66 -4.83 -2.73 0.47
C VAL A 66 -5.75 -1.50 0.63
N GLN A 67 -6.92 -1.48 -0.02
CA GLN A 67 -7.88 -0.40 0.15
C GLN A 67 -8.41 -0.33 1.59
N ASP A 68 -8.68 -1.47 2.21
CA ASP A 68 -9.11 -1.57 3.62
C ASP A 68 -8.10 -0.89 4.55
N VAL A 69 -6.80 -1.05 4.30
CA VAL A 69 -5.75 -0.34 5.06
C VAL A 69 -5.90 1.19 4.94
N TYR A 70 -6.21 1.73 3.77
CA TYR A 70 -6.39 3.18 3.58
C TYR A 70 -7.73 3.68 4.15
N LEU A 71 -8.77 2.85 4.17
CA LEU A 71 -10.07 3.16 4.75
C LEU A 71 -10.11 3.00 6.28
N ASP A 72 -9.22 2.19 6.87
CA ASP A 72 -9.19 1.96 8.32
C ASP A 72 -8.69 3.18 9.10
N GLU A 73 -9.60 3.88 9.78
CA GLU A 73 -9.32 5.08 10.57
C GLU A 73 -8.37 4.83 11.77
N SER A 74 -8.24 3.57 12.23
CA SER A 74 -7.31 3.22 13.31
C SER A 74 -5.85 3.27 12.89
N ILE A 75 -5.57 3.21 11.58
CA ILE A 75 -4.22 3.29 11.03
C ILE A 75 -3.88 4.77 10.78
N THR A 76 -3.44 5.45 11.83
CA THR A 76 -3.09 6.87 11.78
C THR A 76 -1.66 7.11 11.27
N VAL A 77 -1.38 8.34 10.84
CA VAL A 77 0.01 8.81 10.68
C VAL A 77 0.75 8.73 12.03
N ALA A 78 2.03 8.35 12.00
CA ALA A 78 2.87 8.09 13.17
C ALA A 78 3.79 9.25 13.55
#